data_AF-A0A2D7NJT5-F1
#
_entry.id   AF-A0A2D7NJT5-F1
#
_cell.length_a   1.000
_cell.length_b   1.000
_cell.length_c   1.000
_cell.angle_alpha   90.00
_cell.angle_beta   90.00
_cell.angle_gamma   90.00
#
_symmetry.space_group_name_H-M   'P 1'
#
loop_
_entity.id
_entity.type
_entity.pdbx_description
1 polymer ?
#
loop_
_entity_poly.entity_id
_entity_poly.type
_entity_poly.pdbx_seq_one_letter_code
_entity_poly.pdbx_strand_id
1 'polypeptide(L)'
;AWVAETSMPGSSSWWICYLISCFCWLVMVGILFTQVTRAASFLPRDFQGTLGVMKGFILIGWVIYPIGFLLALGGNEGESAREIAYNIADVINKVGFGVACVVAASILSKHEAAGTLPAAD
;
A
#
# COMPACT_ATOMS: atom_id res chain seq x y z
N ALA A 1 7.18 -1.18 11.77
CA ALA A 1 7.12 -1.87 13.07
C ALA A 1 8.47 -2.47 13.53
N TRP A 2 9.62 -1.85 13.22
CA TRP A 2 10.94 -2.49 13.47
C TRP A 2 11.15 -2.94 14.93
N VAL A 3 10.82 -2.08 15.90
CA VAL A 3 10.92 -2.41 17.33
C VAL A 3 10.04 -3.62 17.72
N ALA A 4 8.85 -3.73 17.13
CA ALA A 4 7.96 -4.88 17.36
C ALA A 4 8.56 -6.16 16.78
N GLU A 5 9.16 -6.06 15.60
CA GLU A 5 9.72 -7.20 14.85
C GLU A 5 10.97 -7.81 15.51
N THR A 6 11.76 -6.99 16.19
CA THR A 6 12.93 -7.44 16.97
C THR A 6 12.59 -7.78 18.43
N SER A 7 11.34 -7.56 18.85
CA SER A 7 10.88 -7.94 20.19
C SER A 7 10.53 -9.42 20.24
N MET A 8 10.63 -10.04 21.41
CA MET A 8 10.14 -11.41 21.60
C MET A 8 8.65 -11.50 21.20
N PRO A 9 8.27 -12.43 20.30
CA PRO A 9 6.88 -12.60 19.89
C PRO A 9 5.94 -12.77 21.09
N GLY A 10 4.81 -12.06 21.07
CA GLY A 10 3.80 -12.09 22.15
C GLY A 10 4.14 -11.27 23.40
N SER A 11 5.34 -10.69 23.51
CA SER A 11 5.68 -9.80 24.62
C SER A 11 4.88 -8.48 24.61
N SER A 12 4.85 -7.76 25.73
CA SER A 12 4.18 -6.46 25.82
C SER A 12 4.74 -5.45 24.82
N SER A 13 6.07 -5.41 24.64
CA SER A 13 6.73 -4.53 23.66
C SER A 13 6.29 -4.85 22.24
N TRP A 14 6.17 -6.15 21.92
CA TRP A 14 5.72 -6.63 20.61
C TRP A 14 4.32 -6.13 20.29
N TRP A 15 3.35 -6.33 21.20
CA TRP A 15 1.97 -5.88 21.00
C TRP A 15 1.82 -4.36 20.96
N ILE A 16 2.46 -3.64 21.88
CA ILE A 16 2.35 -2.18 21.95
C ILE A 16 2.90 -1.54 20.67
N CYS A 17 4.10 -1.94 20.25
CA CYS A 17 4.70 -1.38 19.04
C CYS A 17 3.98 -1.83 17.76
N TYR A 18 3.41 -3.04 17.72
CA TYR A 18 2.55 -3.48 16.63
C TYR A 18 1.30 -2.60 16.49
N LEU A 19 0.56 -2.39 17.59
CA LEU A 19 -0.66 -1.57 17.58
C LEU A 19 -0.38 -0.11 17.19
N ILE A 20 0.71 0.47 17.70
CA ILE A 20 1.16 1.81 17.28
C ILE A 20 1.45 1.84 15.78
N SER A 21 2.16 0.84 15.26
CA SER A 21 2.47 0.76 13.83
C SER A 21 1.21 0.62 12.97
N CYS A 22 0.24 -0.18 13.40
CA CYS A 22 -1.05 -0.32 12.72
C CYS A 22 -1.84 0.99 12.72
N PHE A 23 -1.84 1.72 13.85
CA PHE A 23 -2.50 3.02 13.93
C PHE A 23 -1.85 4.03 12.97
N CYS A 24 -0.53 4.16 12.98
CA CYS A 24 0.19 5.02 12.03
C CYS A 24 -0.09 4.63 10.58
N TRP A 25 -0.15 3.34 10.28
CA TRP A 25 -0.51 2.84 8.95
C TRP A 25 -1.92 3.28 8.52
N LEU A 26 -2.94 3.13 9.39
CA LEU A 26 -4.30 3.58 9.08
C LEU A 26 -4.36 5.09 8.82
N VAL A 27 -3.60 5.89 9.59
CA VAL A 27 -3.46 7.34 9.35
C VAL A 27 -2.84 7.60 7.98
N MET A 28 -1.76 6.91 7.61
CA MET A 28 -1.13 7.06 6.30
C MET A 28 -2.09 6.70 5.16
N VAL A 29 -2.83 5.59 5.28
CA VAL A 29 -3.85 5.20 4.29
C VAL A 29 -4.90 6.30 4.13
N GLY A 30 -5.40 6.87 5.24
CA GLY A 30 -6.36 7.97 5.21
C GLY A 30 -5.82 9.23 4.51
N ILE A 31 -4.56 9.59 4.77
CA ILE A 31 -3.90 10.71 4.11
C ILE A 31 -3.76 10.44 2.61
N LEU A 32 -3.28 9.27 2.20
CA LEU A 32 -3.10 8.93 0.78
C LEU A 32 -4.45 8.91 0.04
N PHE A 33 -5.49 8.34 0.65
CA PHE A 33 -6.82 8.28 0.05
C PHE A 33 -7.43 9.66 -0.15
N THR A 34 -7.17 10.61 0.74
CA THR A 34 -7.72 11.97 0.65
C THR A 34 -6.89 12.85 -0.27
N GLN A 35 -5.58 12.94 -0.03
CA GLN A 35 -4.68 13.86 -0.74
C GLN A 35 -4.54 13.47 -2.21
N VAL A 36 -4.36 12.19 -2.53
CA VAL A 36 -4.18 11.76 -3.93
C VAL A 36 -5.48 11.93 -4.73
N THR A 37 -6.64 11.67 -4.12
CA THR A 37 -7.94 11.90 -4.78
C THR A 37 -8.15 13.38 -5.09
N ARG A 38 -7.77 14.29 -4.17
CA ARG A 38 -7.85 15.74 -4.42
C ARG A 38 -6.84 16.17 -5.49
N ALA A 39 -5.59 15.74 -5.38
CA ALA A 39 -4.54 16.11 -6.32
C ALA A 39 -4.82 15.63 -7.75
N ALA A 40 -5.60 14.56 -7.90
CA ALA A 40 -5.96 14.02 -9.20
C ALA A 40 -7.35 14.46 -9.68
N SER A 41 -8.14 15.23 -8.92
CA SER A 41 -9.58 15.39 -9.22
C SER A 41 -9.89 16.05 -10.57
N PHE A 42 -8.98 16.86 -11.09
CA PHE A 42 -9.11 17.52 -12.39
C PHE A 42 -8.74 16.58 -13.56
N LEU A 43 -8.08 15.45 -13.30
CA LEU A 43 -7.58 14.55 -14.34
C LEU A 43 -8.71 13.73 -15.02
N PRO A 44 -8.49 13.28 -16.27
CA PRO A 44 -9.47 12.54 -17.06
C PRO A 44 -10.08 11.30 -16.38
N ARG A 45 -11.32 10.94 -16.74
CA ARG A 45 -12.08 9.86 -16.08
C ARG A 45 -11.42 8.48 -16.17
N ASP A 46 -10.75 8.19 -17.27
CA ASP A 46 -10.00 6.94 -17.44
C ASP A 46 -8.79 6.87 -16.49
N PHE A 47 -8.09 7.99 -16.28
CA PHE A 47 -7.08 8.10 -15.23
C PHE A 47 -7.68 7.86 -13.84
N GLN A 48 -8.87 8.42 -13.53
CA GLN A 48 -9.55 8.17 -12.25
C GLN A 48 -9.79 6.67 -11.99
N GLY A 49 -10.11 5.91 -13.05
CA GLY A 49 -10.23 4.45 -12.96
C GLY A 49 -8.94 3.79 -12.50
N THR A 50 -7.80 4.15 -13.11
CA THR A 50 -6.49 3.64 -12.70
C THR A 50 -6.07 4.11 -11.31
N LEU A 51 -6.47 5.32 -10.90
CA LEU A 51 -6.26 5.80 -9.54
C LEU A 51 -7.03 4.96 -8.51
N GLY A 52 -8.26 4.54 -8.83
CA GLY A 52 -9.02 3.59 -8.03
C GLY A 52 -8.27 2.26 -7.84
N VAL A 53 -7.66 1.73 -8.90
CA VAL A 53 -6.82 0.52 -8.84
C VAL A 53 -5.60 0.73 -7.93
N MET A 54 -4.86 1.83 -8.10
CA MET A 54 -3.70 2.16 -7.25
C MET A 54 -4.09 2.27 -5.77
N LYS A 55 -5.24 2.88 -5.46
CA LYS A 55 -5.80 2.93 -4.10
C LYS A 55 -6.17 1.54 -3.58
N GLY A 56 -6.63 0.64 -4.45
CA GLY A 56 -6.89 -0.76 -4.13
C GLY A 56 -5.64 -1.50 -3.63
N PHE A 57 -4.47 -1.26 -4.23
CA PHE A 57 -3.19 -1.81 -3.73
C PHE A 57 -2.86 -1.29 -2.33
N ILE A 58 -3.05 0.00 -2.06
CA ILE A 58 -2.79 0.59 -0.74
C ILE A 58 -3.73 0.01 0.32
N LEU A 59 -4.99 -0.23 -0.01
CA LEU A 59 -5.97 -0.74 0.96
C LEU A 59 -5.85 -2.26 1.16
N ILE A 60 -5.89 -3.03 0.08
CA ILE A 60 -5.98 -4.49 0.12
C ILE A 60 -4.58 -5.11 0.16
N GLY A 61 -3.67 -4.61 -0.69
CA GLY A 61 -2.32 -5.15 -0.79
C GLY A 61 -1.49 -4.91 0.47
N TRP A 62 -1.65 -3.76 1.13
CA TRP A 62 -0.86 -3.46 2.34
C TRP A 62 -1.37 -4.18 3.59
N VAL A 63 -2.63 -4.64 3.63
CA VAL A 63 -3.19 -5.42 4.75
C VAL A 63 -2.42 -6.74 4.98
N ILE A 64 -1.75 -7.26 3.94
CA ILE A 64 -0.95 -8.48 4.04
C ILE A 64 0.19 -8.31 5.05
N TYR A 65 0.78 -7.13 5.19
CA TYR A 65 1.89 -6.90 6.14
C TYR A 65 1.47 -7.04 7.61
N PRO A 66 0.46 -6.32 8.14
CA PRO A 66 0.05 -6.49 9.53
C PRO A 66 -0.51 -7.89 9.81
N ILE A 67 -1.20 -8.53 8.86
CA ILE A 67 -1.65 -9.92 9.03
C ILE A 67 -0.45 -10.88 9.05
N GLY A 68 0.48 -10.73 8.12
CA GLY A 68 1.69 -11.54 8.03
C GLY A 68 2.55 -11.42 9.30
N PHE A 69 2.65 -10.22 9.88
CA PHE A 69 3.35 -9.99 11.13
C PHE A 69 2.83 -10.87 12.28
N LEU A 70 1.50 -11.09 12.35
CA LEU A 70 0.89 -11.93 13.39
C LEU A 70 1.26 -13.42 13.26
N LEU A 71 1.71 -13.88 12.08
CA LEU A 71 2.13 -15.27 11.87
C LEU A 71 3.33 -15.64 12.75
N ALA A 72 4.16 -14.67 13.15
CA ALA A 72 5.31 -14.89 14.04
C ALA A 72 4.92 -15.46 15.43
N LEU A 73 3.65 -15.37 15.83
CA LEU A 73 3.14 -16.02 17.04
C LEU A 73 3.18 -17.56 16.97
N GLY A 74 3.35 -18.14 15.78
CA GLY A 74 3.51 -19.57 15.54
C GLY A 74 4.92 -20.12 15.82
N GLY A 75 5.82 -19.34 16.42
CA GLY A 75 7.22 -19.73 16.62
C GLY A 75 7.99 -19.83 15.29
N ASN A 76 9.02 -20.67 15.20
CA ASN A 76 9.92 -20.74 14.04
C ASN A 76 9.19 -20.99 12.70
N GLU A 77 8.17 -21.86 12.69
CA GLU A 77 7.37 -22.11 11.48
C GLU A 77 6.52 -20.88 11.12
N GLY A 78 5.98 -20.19 12.14
CA GLY A 78 5.24 -18.95 11.98
C GLY A 78 6.09 -17.78 11.46
N GLU A 79 7.34 -17.67 11.92
CA GLU A 79 8.32 -16.71 11.38
C GLU A 79 8.63 -17.00 9.91
N SER A 80 8.83 -18.27 9.55
CA SER A 80 9.02 -18.67 8.15
C SER A 80 7.80 -18.32 7.29
N ALA A 81 6.59 -18.56 7.80
CA ALA A 81 5.35 -18.20 7.13
C ALA A 81 5.19 -16.68 6.95
N ARG A 82 5.62 -15.87 7.93
CA ARG A 82 5.67 -14.40 7.83
C ARG A 82 6.55 -13.96 6.67
N GLU A 83 7.77 -14.49 6.54
CA GLU A 83 8.68 -14.12 5.45
C GLU A 83 8.12 -14.47 4.07
N ILE A 84 7.40 -15.60 3.96
CA ILE A 84 6.68 -15.96 2.73
C ILE A 84 5.57 -14.93 2.45
N ALA A 85 4.76 -14.60 3.44
CA ALA A 85 3.70 -13.60 3.31
C ALA A 85 4.24 -12.23 2.89
N TYR A 86 5.38 -11.80 3.45
CA TYR A 86 6.04 -10.55 3.08
C TYR A 86 6.58 -10.56 1.67
N ASN A 87 7.19 -11.65 1.20
CA ASN A 87 7.63 -11.75 -0.19
C ASN A 87 6.45 -11.66 -1.17
N ILE A 88 5.34 -12.32 -0.85
CA ILE A 88 4.10 -12.22 -1.66
C ILE A 88 3.58 -10.79 -1.64
N ALA A 89 3.52 -10.15 -0.47
CA ALA A 89 3.11 -8.76 -0.32
C ALA A 89 4.00 -7.83 -1.15
N ASP A 90 5.30 -8.04 -1.16
CA ASP A 90 6.26 -7.26 -1.94
C ASP A 90 6.07 -7.42 -3.44
N VAL A 91 5.83 -8.63 -3.94
CA VAL A 91 5.52 -8.84 -5.36
C VAL A 91 4.25 -8.08 -5.76
N ILE A 92 3.19 -8.16 -4.94
CA ILE A 92 1.94 -7.44 -5.18
C ILE A 92 2.15 -5.93 -5.15
N ASN A 93 2.76 -5.41 -4.07
CA ASN A 93 2.82 -3.99 -3.78
C ASN A 93 3.99 -3.25 -4.44
N LYS A 94 4.96 -3.96 -5.01
CA LYS A 94 6.07 -3.36 -5.75
C LYS A 94 5.91 -3.62 -7.24
N VAL A 95 5.84 -4.90 -7.64
CA VAL A 95 5.73 -5.25 -9.07
C VAL A 95 4.33 -4.94 -9.59
N GLY A 96 3.30 -5.46 -8.93
CA GLY A 96 1.91 -5.22 -9.34
C GLY A 96 1.54 -3.73 -9.30
N PHE A 97 1.87 -3.06 -8.21
CA PHE A 97 1.65 -1.61 -8.08
C PHE A 97 2.45 -0.81 -9.13
N GLY A 98 3.72 -1.17 -9.37
CA GLY A 98 4.54 -0.51 -10.39
C GLY A 98 3.93 -0.62 -11.79
N VAL A 99 3.40 -1.80 -12.15
CA VAL A 99 2.66 -1.97 -13.41
C VAL A 99 1.42 -1.08 -13.45
N ALA A 100 0.65 -0.99 -12.35
CA ALA A 100 -0.52 -0.10 -12.29
C ALA A 100 -0.13 1.37 -12.49
N CYS A 101 0.99 1.82 -11.90
CA CYS A 101 1.53 3.17 -12.12
C CYS A 101 1.94 3.41 -13.58
N VAL A 102 2.60 2.45 -14.23
CA VAL A 102 2.98 2.56 -15.65
C VAL A 102 1.74 2.68 -16.55
N VAL A 103 0.68 1.93 -16.26
CA VAL A 103 -0.59 2.04 -16.98
C VAL A 103 -1.21 3.42 -16.79
N ALA A 104 -1.28 3.91 -15.55
CA ALA A 104 -1.80 5.25 -15.25
C ALA A 104 -0.99 6.36 -15.95
N ALA A 105 0.33 6.27 -15.93
CA ALA A 105 1.22 7.20 -16.63
C ALA A 105 1.00 7.17 -18.15
N SER A 106 0.83 5.98 -18.72
CA SER A 106 0.59 5.81 -20.16
C SER A 106 -0.74 6.43 -20.61
N ILE A 107 -1.78 6.42 -19.77
CA ILE A 107 -3.04 7.14 -20.03
C ILE A 107 -2.79 8.65 -20.07
N LEU A 108 -2.06 9.17 -19.09
CA LEU A 108 -1.77 10.60 -19.02
C LEU A 108 -0.95 11.07 -20.22
N SER A 109 0.07 10.31 -20.64
CA SER A 109 0.86 10.61 -21.84
C SER A 109 0.04 10.64 -23.13
N LYS A 110 -1.01 9.81 -23.24
CA LYS A 110 -1.93 9.86 -24.40
C LYS A 110 -2.75 11.15 -24.40
N HIS A 111 -3.27 11.55 -23.25
CA HIS A 111 -4.00 12.80 -23.13
C HIS A 111 -3.12 14.01 -23.42
N GLU A 112 -1.87 13.99 -22.98
CA GLU A 112 -0.86 15.01 -23.26
C GLU A 112 -0.58 15.13 -24.76
N ALA A 113 -0.27 14.00 -25.42
CA ALA A 113 -0.01 13.96 -26.86
C ALA A 113 -1.22 14.41 -27.70
N ALA A 114 -2.43 14.18 -27.21
CA ALA A 114 -3.67 14.63 -27.85
C ALA A 114 -4.02 16.10 -27.54
N GLY A 115 -3.29 16.77 -26.64
CA GLY A 115 -3.63 18.13 -26.19
C GLY A 115 -4.96 18.21 -25.43
N THR A 116 -5.38 17.11 -24.80
CA THR A 116 -6.68 16.99 -24.11
C THR A 116 -6.54 16.99 -22.59
N LEU A 117 -5.33 17.26 -22.07
CA LEU A 117 -5.14 17.41 -20.63
C LEU A 117 -5.87 18.68 -20.15
N PRO A 118 -6.75 18.56 -19.15
CA PRO A 118 -7.34 19.73 -18.51
C PRO A 118 -6.24 20.54 -17.81
N ALA A 119 -6.36 21.86 -17.86
CA ALA A 119 -5.49 22.73 -17.08
C ALA A 119 -5.75 22.46 -15.59
N ALA A 120 -4.66 22.34 -14.81
CA ALA A 120 -4.77 22.34 -13.37
C ALA A 120 -5.27 23.72 -12.92
N ASP A 121 -6.33 23.71 -12.13
CA ASP A 121 -6.97 24.85 -11.48
C ASP A 121 -6.17 25.38 -10.28
#